data_AF-A0A6N8HA27-F1
#
_entry.id   AF-A0A6N8HA27-F1
#
_cell.length_a   1.000
_cell.length_b   1.000
_cell.length_c   1.000
_cell.angle_alpha   90.00
_cell.angle_beta   90.00
_cell.angle_gamma   90.00
#
_symmetry.space_group_name_H-M   'P 1'
#
loop_
_entity.id
_entity.type
_entity.pdbx_description
1 polymer ?
#
loop_
_entity_poly.entity_id
_entity_poly.type
_entity_poly.pdbx_seq_one_letter_code
_entity_poly.pdbx_strand_id
1 'polypeptide(L)'
;MIGSYKKIVAAVVVLAGSFTIISFTRNTGSAPPEVLSNYFSQFNLSLEKLDKTTNDFRYGKTSLDSVQLAVKNTRLSYKKVEFFLAFYYAEYIKSHINGAPLMHIEKEGTMPKVVSPEGLQVLDELVFSDEAEAERNQIASLSKTIRMKYAVLYSSITGQEFNNQYNVTAMRQQLIRDFSMGVTGFDTPGSLNGLEEVQSSFQGMLTFFKDNYNGNTVAKNEVIHLFEEAIAYLNNPVSFEDFDRLTFLKSFVDPLYKKLGELEGAVNPDYLKYTSGWNPESTSIFAADFLNPYYFTELKKGDDSKELRELGKTLFYDPIVSNEGKLSCASCHNPDKGFTDGVPKSLSNIQGKTVLRNAPTLLNAVYADRYFYDLRAFSLEQQAEHVIFNHDEFNTAYSDILSKLKADETYADKFKAVFGKDAVTRENFSKALVSYVMSLQSFSSQFDKYIRGEQADIPAEVKRGFNLFAGKANCATCHFMPTFSGLVPPFYNENESEILGVLDDPKKAPRLDMDMGRNDNKIQSEQAWIFERSFKTTTIRNIEVTGPYFHNGAYSTLEEVIDFYDNGGGEGVGLGVSNQTLSPDALNLTDEEKSDLIAFLKSLTDLSSVR
;
A
#
# COMPACT_ATOMS: atom_id res chain seq x y z
N MET A 1 -14.21 -62.14 -38.87
CA MET A 1 -14.28 -62.33 -37.40
C MET A 1 -13.77 -61.04 -36.77
N ILE A 2 -14.62 -60.06 -36.49
CA ILE A 2 -15.62 -60.04 -35.41
C ILE A 2 -14.91 -60.31 -34.08
N GLY A 3 -14.48 -59.25 -33.40
CA GLY A 3 -13.94 -59.37 -32.04
C GLY A 3 -12.85 -58.37 -31.69
N SER A 4 -13.18 -57.07 -31.65
CA SER A 4 -12.56 -56.12 -30.69
C SER A 4 -13.17 -54.71 -30.68
N TYR A 5 -14.09 -54.39 -31.59
CA TYR A 5 -14.87 -53.13 -31.56
C TYR A 5 -16.07 -53.12 -30.59
N LYS A 6 -16.03 -53.91 -29.51
CA LYS A 6 -17.14 -54.00 -28.51
C LYS A 6 -16.75 -53.70 -27.07
N LYS A 7 -15.55 -53.17 -26.80
CA LYS A 7 -15.14 -52.77 -25.44
C LYS A 7 -14.93 -51.27 -25.21
N ILE A 8 -15.16 -50.41 -26.22
CA ILE A 8 -15.04 -48.95 -26.06
C ILE A 8 -16.41 -48.24 -25.99
N VAL A 9 -17.51 -48.91 -26.37
CA VAL A 9 -18.86 -48.29 -26.35
C VAL A 9 -19.63 -48.57 -25.04
N ALA A 10 -19.13 -49.43 -24.15
CA ALA A 10 -19.79 -49.75 -22.88
C ALA A 10 -19.31 -48.93 -21.66
N ALA A 11 -18.25 -48.12 -21.80
CA ALA A 11 -17.76 -47.23 -20.74
C ALA A 11 -18.28 -45.78 -20.86
N VAL A 12 -19.03 -45.47 -21.92
CA VAL A 12 -19.55 -44.11 -22.19
C VAL A 12 -21.05 -43.98 -21.86
N VAL A 13 -21.73 -45.06 -21.44
CA VAL A 13 -23.19 -45.08 -21.25
C VAL A 13 -23.65 -45.32 -19.80
N VAL A 14 -22.74 -45.40 -18.82
CA VAL A 14 -23.10 -45.58 -17.39
C VAL A 14 -22.89 -44.32 -16.54
N LEU A 15 -22.44 -43.21 -17.12
CA LEU A 15 -22.44 -41.87 -16.47
C LEU A 15 -23.59 -40.98 -16.96
N ALA A 16 -24.73 -41.60 -17.27
CA ALA A 16 -26.00 -40.91 -17.57
C ALA A 16 -27.06 -41.41 -16.58
N GLY A 17 -26.94 -41.02 -15.31
CA GLY A 17 -27.82 -41.53 -14.27
C GLY A 17 -27.53 -41.00 -12.87
N SER A 18 -27.12 -39.74 -12.76
CA SER A 18 -27.05 -39.02 -11.48
C SER A 18 -27.26 -37.54 -11.75
N PHE A 19 -28.44 -37.19 -12.29
CA PHE A 19 -28.98 -35.86 -12.06
C PHE A 19 -29.31 -35.79 -10.57
N THR A 20 -28.30 -35.49 -9.75
CA THR A 20 -28.55 -34.76 -8.53
C THR A 20 -29.25 -33.50 -9.00
N ILE A 21 -30.53 -33.39 -8.67
CA ILE A 21 -31.26 -32.15 -8.73
C ILE A 21 -30.45 -31.21 -7.83
N ILE A 22 -29.50 -30.48 -8.42
CA ILE A 22 -29.05 -29.23 -7.86
C ILE A 22 -30.32 -28.41 -7.94
N SER A 23 -31.06 -28.43 -6.84
CA SER A 23 -32.01 -27.38 -6.55
C SER A 23 -31.17 -26.12 -6.61
N PHE A 24 -31.21 -25.45 -7.76
CA PHE A 24 -31.14 -24.01 -7.79
C PHE A 24 -32.35 -23.58 -6.95
N THR A 25 -32.18 -23.62 -5.64
CA THR A 25 -32.77 -22.59 -4.82
C THR A 25 -32.28 -21.32 -5.50
N ARG A 26 -33.18 -20.68 -6.25
CA ARG A 26 -33.08 -19.24 -6.44
C ARG A 26 -32.93 -18.72 -5.03
N ASN A 27 -31.70 -18.43 -4.64
CA ASN A 27 -31.49 -17.57 -3.51
C ASN A 27 -32.24 -16.31 -3.93
N THR A 28 -33.31 -15.98 -3.23
CA THR A 28 -34.14 -14.83 -3.58
C THR A 28 -33.35 -13.59 -3.18
N GLY A 29 -32.35 -13.22 -3.97
CA GLY A 29 -31.57 -12.02 -3.73
C GLY A 29 -32.48 -10.80 -3.84
N SER A 30 -32.44 -9.96 -2.83
CA SER A 30 -33.18 -8.70 -2.81
C SER A 30 -32.50 -7.68 -3.73
N ALA A 31 -33.28 -6.72 -4.24
CA ALA A 31 -32.74 -5.50 -4.84
C ALA A 31 -31.81 -4.79 -3.83
N PRO A 32 -30.87 -3.94 -4.31
CA PRO A 32 -30.06 -3.11 -3.42
C PRO A 32 -30.96 -2.26 -2.49
N PRO A 33 -30.56 -2.03 -1.22
CA PRO A 33 -31.24 -1.11 -0.34
C PRO A 33 -31.53 0.23 -1.01
N GLU A 34 -32.68 0.83 -0.68
CA GLU A 34 -33.14 2.08 -1.31
C GLU A 34 -32.07 3.19 -1.23
N VAL A 35 -31.40 3.31 -0.09
CA VAL A 35 -30.30 4.26 0.12
C VAL A 35 -29.15 4.07 -0.90
N LEU A 36 -28.74 2.84 -1.18
CA LEU A 36 -27.67 2.57 -2.16
C LEU A 36 -28.15 2.79 -3.58
N SER A 37 -29.37 2.36 -3.91
CA SER A 37 -30.01 2.63 -5.21
C SER A 37 -30.04 4.14 -5.49
N ASN A 38 -30.36 4.94 -4.47
CA ASN A 38 -30.35 6.39 -4.55
C ASN A 38 -28.93 6.94 -4.76
N TYR A 39 -27.92 6.45 -4.05
CA TYR A 39 -26.54 6.92 -4.25
C TYR A 39 -25.98 6.55 -5.62
N PHE A 40 -26.23 5.32 -6.11
CA PHE A 40 -25.80 4.91 -7.45
C PHE A 40 -26.40 5.82 -8.53
N SER A 41 -27.69 6.12 -8.40
CA SER A 41 -28.42 7.01 -9.32
C SER A 41 -27.94 8.46 -9.23
N GLN A 42 -27.74 8.99 -8.03
CA GLN A 42 -27.22 10.34 -7.82
C GLN A 42 -25.82 10.51 -8.42
N PHE A 43 -24.95 9.51 -8.23
CA PHE A 43 -23.62 9.54 -8.85
C PHE A 43 -23.71 9.50 -10.37
N ASN A 44 -24.58 8.66 -10.95
CA ASN A 44 -24.80 8.63 -12.41
C ASN A 44 -25.26 10.00 -12.95
N LEU A 45 -26.26 10.62 -12.31
CA LEU A 45 -26.79 11.93 -12.68
C LEU A 45 -25.74 13.04 -12.55
N SER A 46 -24.88 12.96 -11.53
CA SER A 46 -23.78 13.92 -11.36
C SER A 46 -22.76 13.82 -12.50
N LEU A 47 -22.44 12.61 -12.97
CA LEU A 47 -21.56 12.39 -14.11
C LEU A 47 -22.17 12.89 -15.43
N GLU A 48 -23.48 12.74 -15.63
CA GLU A 48 -24.18 13.32 -16.79
C GLU A 48 -24.11 14.85 -16.79
N LYS A 49 -24.28 15.48 -15.62
CA LYS A 49 -24.14 16.94 -15.47
C LYS A 49 -22.69 17.38 -15.70
N LEU A 50 -21.72 16.62 -15.20
CA LEU A 50 -20.30 16.90 -15.40
C LEU A 50 -19.91 16.84 -16.88
N ASP A 51 -20.26 15.76 -17.60
CA ASP A 51 -20.01 15.59 -19.04
C ASP A 51 -20.61 16.75 -19.85
N LYS A 52 -21.84 17.16 -19.52
CA LYS A 52 -22.46 18.32 -20.16
C LYS A 52 -21.66 19.60 -19.88
N THR A 53 -21.28 19.85 -18.63
CA THR A 53 -20.61 21.09 -18.21
C THR A 53 -19.21 21.20 -18.82
N THR A 54 -18.43 20.12 -18.82
CA THR A 54 -17.10 20.07 -19.44
C THR A 54 -17.18 20.20 -20.96
N ASN A 55 -18.20 19.61 -21.59
CA ASN A 55 -18.46 19.80 -23.02
C ASN A 55 -18.83 21.25 -23.37
N ASP A 56 -19.61 21.93 -22.54
CA ASP A 56 -19.91 23.35 -22.71
C ASP A 56 -18.66 24.22 -22.50
N PHE A 57 -17.78 23.86 -21.56
CA PHE A 57 -16.50 24.54 -21.32
C PHE A 57 -15.56 24.42 -22.52
N ARG A 58 -15.47 23.23 -23.13
CA ARG A 58 -14.74 23.00 -24.38
C ARG A 58 -15.11 23.98 -25.49
N TYR A 59 -16.37 24.39 -25.57
CA TYR A 59 -16.85 25.34 -26.58
C TYR A 59 -16.97 26.78 -26.07
N GLY A 60 -16.43 27.10 -24.89
CA GLY A 60 -16.47 28.44 -24.31
C GLY A 60 -17.87 28.92 -23.90
N LYS A 61 -18.79 27.98 -23.60
CA LYS A 61 -20.18 28.28 -23.21
C LYS A 61 -20.37 28.39 -21.68
N THR A 62 -19.38 28.00 -20.90
CA THR A 62 -19.37 28.10 -19.43
C THR A 62 -17.96 28.40 -18.93
N SER A 63 -17.81 28.74 -17.65
CA SER A 63 -16.52 29.07 -17.01
C SER A 63 -15.80 27.86 -16.43
N LEU A 64 -14.51 28.00 -16.16
CA LEU A 64 -13.72 27.03 -15.40
C LEU A 64 -14.30 26.80 -13.99
N ASP A 65 -14.71 27.86 -13.28
CA ASP A 65 -15.36 27.74 -11.96
C ASP A 65 -16.60 26.82 -11.99
N SER A 66 -17.36 26.86 -13.09
CA SER A 66 -18.53 25.99 -13.25
C SER A 66 -18.12 24.52 -13.42
N VAL A 67 -16.99 24.26 -14.09
CA VAL A 67 -16.41 22.93 -14.22
C VAL A 67 -15.85 22.45 -12.88
N GLN A 68 -15.08 23.27 -12.17
CA GLN A 68 -14.57 22.97 -10.82
C GLN A 68 -15.71 22.61 -9.86
N LEU A 69 -16.79 23.40 -9.86
CA LEU A 69 -17.99 23.10 -9.07
C LEU A 69 -18.67 21.79 -9.51
N ALA A 70 -18.71 21.48 -10.81
CA ALA A 70 -19.26 20.22 -11.29
C ALA A 70 -18.41 19.03 -10.85
N VAL A 71 -17.08 19.12 -10.95
CA VAL A 71 -16.14 18.09 -10.48
C VAL A 71 -16.33 17.85 -8.99
N LYS A 72 -16.30 18.91 -8.17
CA LYS A 72 -16.54 18.83 -6.72
C LYS A 72 -17.84 18.09 -6.40
N ASN A 73 -18.96 18.49 -7.00
CA ASN A 73 -20.25 17.85 -6.75
C ASN A 73 -20.28 16.37 -7.17
N THR A 74 -19.65 16.02 -8.30
CA THR A 74 -19.55 14.62 -8.75
C THR A 74 -18.72 13.78 -7.78
N ARG A 75 -17.57 14.29 -7.34
CA ARG A 75 -16.70 13.61 -6.38
C ARG A 75 -17.39 13.41 -5.03
N LEU A 76 -18.08 14.44 -4.50
CA LEU A 76 -18.89 14.30 -3.29
C LEU A 76 -20.00 13.25 -3.43
N SER A 77 -20.64 13.15 -4.61
CA SER A 77 -21.65 12.12 -4.88
C SER A 77 -21.05 10.72 -4.95
N TYR A 78 -19.85 10.58 -5.52
CA TYR A 78 -19.12 9.32 -5.55
C TYR A 78 -18.74 8.86 -4.14
N LYS A 79 -18.19 9.77 -3.31
CA LYS A 79 -17.73 9.45 -1.95
C LYS A 79 -18.83 8.88 -1.05
N LYS A 80 -20.09 9.27 -1.22
CA LYS A 80 -21.24 8.66 -0.50
C LYS A 80 -21.40 7.16 -0.70
N VAL A 81 -20.90 6.63 -1.82
CA VAL A 81 -21.06 5.22 -2.22
C VAL A 81 -19.73 4.52 -2.48
N GLU A 82 -18.61 5.20 -2.28
CA GLU A 82 -17.27 4.65 -2.50
C GLU A 82 -17.04 3.40 -1.65
N PHE A 83 -17.45 3.40 -0.37
CA PHE A 83 -17.29 2.25 0.52
C PHE A 83 -17.84 0.96 -0.10
N PHE A 84 -18.94 1.04 -0.85
CA PHE A 84 -19.53 -0.09 -1.55
C PHE A 84 -18.81 -0.38 -2.86
N LEU A 85 -18.68 0.63 -3.73
CA LEU A 85 -18.12 0.46 -5.07
C LEU A 85 -16.66 -0.01 -5.02
N ALA A 86 -15.83 0.62 -4.20
CA ALA A 86 -14.42 0.30 -4.07
C ALA A 86 -14.17 -1.02 -3.34
N PHE A 87 -15.14 -1.55 -2.60
CA PHE A 87 -15.04 -2.86 -1.96
C PHE A 87 -15.42 -4.01 -2.91
N TYR A 88 -16.55 -3.90 -3.61
CA TYR A 88 -17.06 -4.96 -4.48
C TYR A 88 -16.49 -4.92 -5.91
N TYR A 89 -15.98 -3.76 -6.35
CA TYR A 89 -15.47 -3.54 -7.71
C TYR A 89 -14.10 -2.84 -7.69
N ALA A 90 -13.24 -3.19 -6.71
CA ALA A 90 -11.97 -2.53 -6.41
C ALA A 90 -11.12 -2.21 -7.67
N GLU A 91 -10.76 -3.22 -8.46
CA GLU A 91 -9.95 -3.04 -9.68
C GLU A 91 -10.62 -2.11 -10.71
N TYR A 92 -11.94 -2.26 -10.91
CA TYR A 92 -12.66 -1.42 -11.86
C TYR A 92 -12.70 0.04 -11.42
N ILE A 93 -12.92 0.26 -10.12
CA ILE A 93 -12.95 1.61 -9.54
C ILE A 93 -11.56 2.26 -9.60
N LYS A 94 -10.52 1.53 -9.20
CA LYS A 94 -9.12 1.97 -9.27
C LYS A 94 -8.70 2.31 -10.69
N SER A 95 -9.08 1.51 -11.69
CA SER A 95 -8.61 1.72 -13.06
C SER A 95 -9.43 2.70 -13.89
N HIS A 96 -10.71 2.93 -13.57
CA HIS A 96 -11.63 3.64 -14.48
C HIS A 96 -12.45 4.75 -13.85
N ILE A 97 -12.65 4.75 -12.52
CA ILE A 97 -13.54 5.70 -11.86
C ILE A 97 -12.76 6.70 -11.01
N ASN A 98 -11.86 6.25 -10.14
CA ASN A 98 -11.08 7.09 -9.23
C ASN A 98 -9.59 6.72 -9.27
N GLY A 99 -9.05 6.52 -10.47
CA GLY A 99 -7.63 6.20 -10.65
C GLY A 99 -6.71 7.38 -10.41
N ALA A 100 -5.51 7.06 -9.93
CA ALA A 100 -4.45 8.02 -9.63
C ALA A 100 -3.89 8.67 -10.91
N PRO A 101 -3.36 9.90 -10.84
CA PRO A 101 -2.81 10.63 -11.97
C PRO A 101 -1.42 10.15 -12.43
N LEU A 102 -1.14 8.85 -12.27
CA LEU A 102 0.14 8.26 -12.66
C LEU A 102 -0.03 7.34 -13.86
N MET A 103 0.88 7.49 -14.82
CA MET A 103 1.02 6.49 -15.88
C MET A 103 1.36 5.14 -15.27
N HIS A 104 0.81 4.09 -15.85
CA HIS A 104 1.09 2.72 -15.43
C HIS A 104 1.33 1.83 -16.65
N ILE A 105 1.72 0.59 -16.40
CA ILE A 105 1.91 -0.42 -17.44
C ILE A 105 0.79 -1.46 -17.40
N GLU A 106 0.30 -1.84 -18.58
CA GLU A 106 -0.46 -3.06 -18.79
C GLU A 106 0.41 -4.09 -19.52
N LYS A 107 0.21 -5.38 -19.20
CA LYS A 107 0.91 -6.46 -19.89
C LYS A 107 0.28 -6.71 -21.26
N GLU A 108 1.02 -6.41 -22.32
CA GLU A 108 0.64 -6.76 -23.70
C GLU A 108 1.69 -7.71 -24.29
N GLY A 109 1.43 -9.02 -24.16
CA GLY A 109 2.40 -10.05 -24.51
C GLY A 109 3.62 -10.03 -23.57
N THR A 110 4.81 -9.86 -24.14
CA THR A 110 6.09 -9.78 -23.39
C THR A 110 6.58 -8.35 -23.16
N MET A 111 5.88 -7.35 -23.69
CA MET A 111 6.28 -5.94 -23.63
C MET A 111 5.32 -5.15 -22.72
N PRO A 112 5.83 -4.12 -22.02
CA PRO A 112 4.96 -3.18 -21.33
C PRO A 112 4.22 -2.31 -22.35
N LYS A 113 2.93 -2.10 -22.11
CA LYS A 113 2.17 -1.02 -22.74
C LYS A 113 1.97 0.09 -21.70
N VAL A 114 2.47 1.29 -21.99
CA VAL A 114 2.20 2.46 -21.14
C VAL A 114 0.76 2.91 -21.36
N VAL A 115 0.01 3.04 -20.28
CA VAL A 115 -1.38 3.47 -20.25
C VAL A 115 -1.46 4.81 -19.54
N SER A 116 -2.13 5.77 -20.17
CA SER A 116 -2.37 7.09 -19.59
C SER A 116 -3.31 6.98 -18.40
N PRO A 117 -3.13 7.82 -17.37
CA PRO A 117 -4.01 7.83 -16.22
C PRO A 117 -5.43 8.27 -16.63
N GLU A 118 -6.44 7.67 -15.99
CA GLU A 118 -7.85 8.09 -16.11
C GLU A 118 -8.57 7.98 -14.76
N GLY A 119 -9.70 8.69 -14.62
CA GLY A 119 -10.50 8.71 -13.41
C GLY A 119 -10.69 10.10 -12.81
N LEU A 120 -11.43 10.14 -11.71
CA LEU A 120 -11.80 11.37 -11.01
C LEU A 120 -10.62 12.08 -10.36
N GLN A 121 -9.56 11.39 -9.92
CA GLN A 121 -8.37 12.07 -9.36
C GLN A 121 -7.60 12.80 -10.46
N VAL A 122 -7.42 12.16 -11.63
CA VAL A 122 -6.82 12.79 -12.81
C VAL A 122 -7.61 14.02 -13.26
N LEU A 123 -8.94 13.93 -13.23
CA LEU A 123 -9.80 15.05 -13.58
C LEU A 123 -9.73 16.18 -12.55
N ASP A 124 -9.57 15.85 -11.26
CA ASP A 124 -9.35 16.83 -10.20
C ASP A 124 -8.06 17.61 -10.44
N GLU A 125 -6.94 16.93 -10.68
CA GLU A 125 -5.67 17.61 -10.96
C GLU A 125 -5.75 18.52 -12.19
N LEU A 126 -6.26 18.00 -13.32
CA LEU A 126 -6.34 18.75 -14.57
C LEU A 126 -7.26 19.99 -14.50
N VAL A 127 -8.33 19.94 -13.70
CA VAL A 127 -9.32 21.03 -13.61
C VAL A 127 -8.88 22.12 -12.64
N PHE A 128 -7.98 21.80 -11.71
CA PHE A 128 -7.47 22.74 -10.71
C PHE A 128 -6.03 23.19 -10.99
N SER A 129 -5.39 22.73 -12.07
CA SER A 129 -4.09 23.23 -12.51
C SER A 129 -4.17 24.56 -13.27
N ASP A 130 -3.03 25.25 -13.40
CA ASP A 130 -2.91 26.50 -14.14
C ASP A 130 -3.13 26.32 -15.66
N GLU A 131 -2.96 25.10 -16.16
CA GLU A 131 -3.15 24.70 -17.56
C GLU A 131 -4.60 24.30 -17.91
N ALA A 132 -5.53 24.29 -16.95
CA ALA A 132 -6.91 23.82 -17.15
C ALA A 132 -7.61 24.49 -18.36
N GLU A 133 -7.31 25.77 -18.61
CA GLU A 133 -7.83 26.52 -19.75
C GLU A 133 -7.24 26.11 -21.11
N ALA A 134 -6.02 25.59 -21.13
CA ALA A 134 -5.42 24.99 -22.33
C ALA A 134 -5.96 23.57 -22.58
N GLU A 135 -6.28 22.84 -21.50
CA GLU A 135 -6.63 21.42 -21.53
C GLU A 135 -8.14 21.12 -21.66
N ARG A 136 -8.94 22.09 -22.13
CA ARG A 136 -10.40 21.96 -22.27
C ARG A 136 -10.85 20.70 -23.02
N ASN A 137 -10.10 20.30 -24.05
CA ASN A 137 -10.41 19.11 -24.84
C ASN A 137 -10.17 17.82 -24.04
N GLN A 138 -9.07 17.76 -23.30
CA GLN A 138 -8.72 16.62 -22.45
C GLN A 138 -9.72 16.48 -21.30
N ILE A 139 -10.04 17.58 -20.62
CA ILE A 139 -11.04 17.63 -19.53
C ILE A 139 -12.40 17.07 -20.00
N ALA A 140 -12.90 17.53 -21.15
CA ALA A 140 -14.16 17.04 -21.70
C ALA A 140 -14.09 15.57 -22.14
N SER A 141 -12.97 15.14 -22.73
CA SER A 141 -12.78 13.74 -23.14
C SER A 141 -12.75 12.80 -21.94
N LEU A 142 -11.99 13.15 -20.90
CA LEU A 142 -11.86 12.37 -19.68
C LEU A 142 -13.19 12.26 -18.94
N SER A 143 -13.90 13.38 -18.77
CA SER A 143 -15.24 13.40 -18.16
C SER A 143 -16.22 12.47 -18.87
N LYS A 144 -16.20 12.46 -20.22
CA LYS A 144 -17.03 11.55 -21.02
C LYS A 144 -16.63 10.09 -20.80
N THR A 145 -15.33 9.79 -20.77
CA THR A 145 -14.82 8.43 -20.51
C THR A 145 -15.31 7.91 -19.17
N ILE A 146 -15.13 8.68 -18.08
CA ILE A 146 -15.57 8.28 -16.73
C ILE A 146 -17.07 8.00 -16.72
N ARG A 147 -17.88 8.88 -17.34
CA ARG A 147 -19.34 8.66 -17.45
C ARG A 147 -19.68 7.36 -18.17
N MET A 148 -19.04 7.08 -19.30
CA MET A 148 -19.30 5.84 -20.06
C MET A 148 -18.93 4.60 -19.27
N LYS A 149 -17.78 4.61 -18.57
CA LYS A 149 -17.32 3.52 -17.72
C LYS A 149 -18.30 3.28 -16.56
N TYR A 150 -18.69 4.34 -15.87
CA TYR A 150 -19.67 4.22 -14.79
C TYR A 150 -21.04 3.78 -15.30
N ALA A 151 -21.51 4.21 -16.47
CA ALA A 151 -22.80 3.78 -17.02
C ALA A 151 -22.84 2.24 -17.23
N VAL A 152 -21.73 1.64 -17.67
CA VAL A 152 -21.61 0.17 -17.77
C VAL A 152 -21.73 -0.46 -16.38
N LEU A 153 -20.96 0.02 -15.40
CA LEU A 153 -21.00 -0.48 -14.03
C LEU A 153 -22.40 -0.32 -13.40
N TYR A 154 -23.00 0.85 -13.54
CA TYR A 154 -24.34 1.19 -13.05
C TYR A 154 -25.41 0.26 -13.60
N SER A 155 -25.36 -0.04 -14.91
CA SER A 155 -26.28 -1.01 -15.55
C SER A 155 -26.09 -2.43 -15.00
N SER A 156 -24.87 -2.80 -14.63
CA SER A 156 -24.55 -4.09 -14.02
C SER A 156 -25.04 -4.17 -12.58
N ILE A 157 -24.78 -3.16 -11.76
CA ILE A 157 -25.13 -3.15 -10.32
C ILE A 157 -26.65 -3.14 -10.13
N THR A 158 -27.36 -2.33 -10.92
CA THR A 158 -28.82 -2.22 -10.82
C THR A 158 -29.56 -3.50 -11.28
N GLY A 159 -28.88 -4.37 -12.04
CA GLY A 159 -29.41 -5.64 -12.52
C GLY A 159 -29.00 -6.88 -11.71
N GLN A 160 -28.18 -6.74 -10.68
CA GLN A 160 -27.65 -7.85 -9.88
C GLN A 160 -28.30 -7.97 -8.49
N GLU A 161 -28.22 -9.16 -7.91
CA GLU A 161 -28.65 -9.43 -6.54
C GLU A 161 -27.72 -8.75 -5.52
N PHE A 162 -28.30 -8.14 -4.49
CA PHE A 162 -27.53 -7.46 -3.46
C PHE A 162 -27.00 -8.41 -2.40
N ASN A 163 -25.68 -8.39 -2.19
CA ASN A 163 -25.05 -9.09 -1.06
C ASN A 163 -24.83 -8.10 0.10
N ASN A 164 -25.49 -8.36 1.23
CA ASN A 164 -25.37 -7.56 2.45
C ASN A 164 -24.38 -8.11 3.49
N GLN A 165 -23.75 -9.26 3.21
CA GLN A 165 -22.93 -10.00 4.18
C GLN A 165 -21.69 -9.23 4.63
N TYR A 166 -21.10 -8.39 3.77
CA TYR A 166 -19.79 -7.77 4.01
C TYR A 166 -19.85 -6.25 4.16
N ASN A 167 -21.03 -5.70 4.46
CA ASN A 167 -21.22 -4.25 4.53
C ASN A 167 -20.37 -3.58 5.62
N VAL A 168 -20.30 -4.19 6.80
CA VAL A 168 -19.45 -3.71 7.90
C VAL A 168 -17.98 -3.75 7.51
N THR A 169 -17.54 -4.83 6.85
CA THR A 169 -16.18 -4.98 6.32
C THR A 169 -15.84 -3.90 5.29
N ALA A 170 -16.77 -3.60 4.38
CA ALA A 170 -16.64 -2.53 3.40
C ALA A 170 -16.49 -1.15 4.06
N MET A 171 -17.30 -0.86 5.08
CA MET A 171 -17.18 0.37 5.86
C MET A 171 -15.84 0.47 6.61
N ARG A 172 -15.36 -0.63 7.20
CA ARG A 172 -14.05 -0.64 7.89
C ARG A 172 -12.88 -0.39 6.93
N GLN A 173 -12.92 -0.95 5.73
CA GLN A 173 -11.93 -0.62 4.69
C GLN A 173 -12.05 0.83 4.22
N GLN A 174 -13.26 1.37 4.13
CA GLN A 174 -13.45 2.77 3.81
C GLN A 174 -12.84 3.69 4.87
N LEU A 175 -12.95 3.37 6.16
CA LEU A 175 -12.28 4.14 7.22
C LEU A 175 -10.75 4.17 7.05
N ILE A 176 -10.15 3.05 6.65
CA ILE A 176 -8.70 2.98 6.34
C ILE A 176 -8.38 3.91 5.16
N ARG A 177 -9.19 3.86 4.08
CA ARG A 177 -9.03 4.70 2.88
C ARG A 177 -9.21 6.19 3.18
N ASP A 178 -10.31 6.56 3.82
CA ASP A 178 -10.65 7.94 4.18
C ASP A 178 -9.53 8.58 5.02
N PHE A 179 -8.96 7.82 5.96
CA PHE A 179 -7.89 8.31 6.80
C PHE A 179 -6.52 8.34 6.10
N SER A 180 -6.18 7.31 5.34
CA SER A 180 -4.83 7.18 4.77
C SER A 180 -4.66 7.91 3.43
N MET A 181 -5.77 8.19 2.73
CA MET A 181 -5.78 8.77 1.37
C MET A 181 -6.67 10.01 1.28
N GLY A 182 -7.81 10.04 1.98
CA GLY A 182 -8.77 11.14 1.92
C GLY A 182 -8.25 12.40 2.63
N VAL A 183 -8.04 12.32 3.94
CA VAL A 183 -7.57 13.49 4.73
C VAL A 183 -6.09 13.85 4.47
N THR A 184 -5.35 13.00 3.75
CA THR A 184 -3.96 13.25 3.33
C THR A 184 -3.85 13.91 1.96
N GLY A 185 -4.96 14.05 1.24
CA GLY A 185 -5.00 14.77 -0.05
C GLY A 185 -4.63 13.90 -1.25
N PHE A 186 -4.30 12.62 -1.05
CA PHE A 186 -3.99 11.68 -2.14
C PHE A 186 -5.13 11.59 -3.17
N ASP A 187 -6.39 11.55 -2.71
CA ASP A 187 -7.54 11.47 -3.62
C ASP A 187 -7.83 12.77 -4.39
N THR A 188 -7.34 13.92 -3.91
CA THR A 188 -7.63 15.26 -4.44
C THR A 188 -6.35 16.06 -4.63
N PRO A 189 -5.42 15.61 -5.49
CA PRO A 189 -4.10 16.22 -5.62
C PRO A 189 -4.15 17.65 -6.16
N GLY A 190 -5.20 18.03 -6.91
CA GLY A 190 -5.36 19.38 -7.42
C GLY A 190 -6.14 20.30 -6.48
N SER A 191 -7.29 19.83 -5.98
CA SER A 191 -8.23 20.71 -5.28
C SER A 191 -8.10 20.74 -3.76
N LEU A 192 -7.39 19.78 -3.16
CA LEU A 192 -7.26 19.60 -1.71
C LEU A 192 -8.62 19.53 -0.96
N ASN A 193 -9.70 19.14 -1.64
CA ASN A 193 -11.05 19.00 -1.05
C ASN A 193 -11.24 17.74 -0.18
N GLY A 194 -10.16 17.02 0.15
CA GLY A 194 -10.20 15.73 0.85
C GLY A 194 -11.04 15.71 2.13
N LEU A 195 -11.08 16.80 2.92
CA LEU A 195 -11.89 16.86 4.14
C LEU A 195 -13.40 16.79 3.87
N GLU A 196 -13.89 17.54 2.89
CA GLU A 196 -15.31 17.50 2.49
C GLU A 196 -15.68 16.15 1.87
N GLU A 197 -14.74 15.52 1.17
CA GLU A 197 -14.92 14.18 0.60
C GLU A 197 -15.06 13.10 1.66
N VAL A 198 -14.17 13.10 2.67
CA VAL A 198 -14.25 12.19 3.81
C VAL A 198 -15.53 12.43 4.60
N GLN A 199 -15.93 13.69 4.76
CA GLN A 199 -17.22 14.01 5.38
C GLN A 199 -18.40 13.41 4.59
N SER A 200 -18.41 13.51 3.26
CA SER A 200 -19.45 12.93 2.41
C SER A 200 -19.46 11.39 2.49
N SER A 201 -18.27 10.76 2.53
CA SER A 201 -18.11 9.32 2.78
C SER A 201 -18.73 8.90 4.11
N PHE A 202 -18.40 9.60 5.20
CA PHE A 202 -18.96 9.32 6.53
C PHE A 202 -20.48 9.52 6.58
N GLN A 203 -21.02 10.55 5.92
CA GLN A 203 -22.47 10.75 5.81
C GLN A 203 -23.18 9.64 5.02
N GLY A 204 -22.54 9.15 3.95
CA GLY A 204 -23.02 8.03 3.15
C GLY A 204 -23.07 6.74 3.98
N MET A 205 -21.96 6.42 4.65
CA MET A 205 -21.84 5.28 5.56
C MET A 205 -22.82 5.37 6.75
N LEU A 206 -22.97 6.54 7.37
CA LEU A 206 -23.89 6.74 8.50
C LEU A 206 -25.35 6.50 8.11
N THR A 207 -25.81 7.10 7.02
CA THR A 207 -27.18 6.92 6.52
C THR A 207 -27.42 5.45 6.18
N PHE A 208 -26.48 4.84 5.43
CA PHE A 208 -26.56 3.42 5.09
C PHE A 208 -26.64 2.52 6.33
N PHE A 209 -25.78 2.75 7.32
CA PHE A 209 -25.72 1.97 8.55
C PHE A 209 -26.99 2.11 9.40
N LYS A 210 -27.54 3.33 9.53
CA LYS A 210 -28.81 3.60 10.22
C LYS A 210 -29.95 2.77 9.64
N ASP A 211 -30.03 2.70 8.31
CA ASP A 211 -31.14 2.05 7.61
C ASP A 211 -31.00 0.53 7.52
N ASN A 212 -29.76 0.01 7.52
CA ASN A 212 -29.50 -1.39 7.15
C ASN A 212 -28.95 -2.27 8.28
N TYR A 213 -28.38 -1.69 9.34
CA TYR A 213 -27.92 -2.49 10.49
C TYR A 213 -29.09 -2.76 11.44
N ASN A 214 -29.43 -4.05 11.61
CA ASN A 214 -30.56 -4.52 12.41
C ASN A 214 -30.12 -5.31 13.67
N GLY A 215 -28.83 -5.27 14.01
CA GLY A 215 -28.27 -5.94 15.18
C GLY A 215 -28.57 -5.23 16.51
N ASN A 216 -27.67 -5.37 17.49
CA ASN A 216 -27.86 -4.84 18.85
C ASN A 216 -28.07 -3.32 18.85
N THR A 217 -29.17 -2.83 19.44
CA THR A 217 -29.54 -1.41 19.45
C THR A 217 -28.53 -0.52 20.19
N VAL A 218 -27.94 -1.00 21.29
CA VAL A 218 -26.94 -0.22 22.05
C VAL A 218 -25.68 -0.04 21.21
N ALA A 219 -25.15 -1.14 20.66
CA ALA A 219 -23.96 -1.10 19.81
C ALA A 219 -24.20 -0.30 18.52
N LYS A 220 -25.40 -0.39 17.93
CA LYS A 220 -25.84 0.45 16.80
C LYS A 220 -25.77 1.93 17.16
N ASN A 221 -26.31 2.32 18.31
CA ASN A 221 -26.33 3.72 18.75
C ASN A 221 -24.92 4.26 19.06
N GLU A 222 -24.02 3.43 19.61
CA GLU A 222 -22.61 3.80 19.81
C GLU A 222 -21.92 4.13 18.49
N VAL A 223 -22.08 3.28 17.47
CA VAL A 223 -21.50 3.52 16.13
C VAL A 223 -22.12 4.75 15.47
N ILE A 224 -23.43 4.93 15.56
CA ILE A 224 -24.12 6.14 15.05
C ILE A 224 -23.53 7.39 15.69
N HIS A 225 -23.38 7.40 17.02
CA HIS A 225 -22.88 8.55 17.75
C HIS A 225 -21.45 8.90 17.31
N LEU A 226 -20.57 7.91 17.20
CA LEU A 226 -19.20 8.12 16.72
C LEU A 226 -19.14 8.70 15.30
N PHE A 227 -20.01 8.24 14.38
CA PHE A 227 -20.12 8.83 13.05
C PHE A 227 -20.57 10.29 13.10
N GLU A 228 -21.58 10.59 13.92
CA GLU A 228 -22.10 11.96 14.08
C GLU A 228 -21.03 12.91 14.65
N GLU A 229 -20.27 12.48 15.65
CA GLU A 229 -19.16 13.25 16.21
C GLU A 229 -18.02 13.46 15.20
N ALA A 230 -17.67 12.41 14.43
CA ALA A 230 -16.66 12.51 13.38
C ALA A 230 -17.07 13.51 12.27
N ILE A 231 -18.33 13.46 11.83
CA ILE A 231 -18.88 14.40 10.84
C ILE A 231 -18.91 15.82 11.41
N ALA A 232 -19.23 15.99 12.69
CA ALA A 232 -19.17 17.30 13.35
C ALA A 232 -17.73 17.84 13.41
N TYR A 233 -16.75 16.97 13.67
CA TYR A 233 -15.34 17.34 13.68
C TYR A 233 -14.85 17.80 12.30
N LEU A 234 -15.20 17.06 11.24
CA LEU A 234 -14.87 17.41 9.85
C LEU A 234 -15.56 18.69 9.37
N ASN A 235 -16.69 19.06 9.97
CA ASN A 235 -17.42 20.30 9.66
C ASN A 235 -16.80 21.55 10.27
N ASN A 236 -15.84 21.42 11.19
CA ASN A 236 -15.22 22.59 11.81
C ASN A 236 -14.48 23.41 10.73
N PRO A 237 -14.65 24.75 10.70
CA PRO A 237 -14.03 25.58 9.68
C PRO A 237 -12.52 25.70 9.93
N VAL A 238 -11.77 24.83 9.29
CA VAL A 238 -10.30 24.77 9.33
C VAL A 238 -9.76 24.54 7.91
N SER A 239 -8.55 25.02 7.63
CA SER A 239 -7.90 24.75 6.36
C SER A 239 -7.54 23.26 6.24
N PHE A 240 -7.29 22.79 5.01
CA PHE A 240 -6.77 21.44 4.80
C PHE A 240 -5.45 21.20 5.54
N GLU A 241 -4.55 22.19 5.53
CA GLU A 241 -3.24 22.12 6.17
C GLU A 241 -3.33 22.09 7.71
N ASP A 242 -4.22 22.91 8.28
CA ASP A 242 -4.37 23.07 9.74
C ASP A 242 -5.23 21.99 10.41
N PHE A 243 -5.84 21.09 9.63
CA PHE A 243 -6.70 20.03 10.18
C PHE A 243 -5.91 19.06 11.08
N ASP A 244 -6.33 18.91 12.33
CA ASP A 244 -5.71 17.98 13.28
C ASP A 244 -6.17 16.53 13.01
N ARG A 245 -5.40 15.88 12.13
CA ARG A 245 -5.55 14.49 11.68
C ARG A 245 -5.27 13.50 12.80
N LEU A 246 -4.35 13.84 13.71
CA LEU A 246 -4.01 12.97 14.83
C LEU A 246 -5.20 12.79 15.78
N THR A 247 -5.86 13.91 16.12
CA THR A 247 -7.08 13.88 16.92
C THR A 247 -8.21 13.18 16.14
N PHE A 248 -8.31 13.43 14.83
CA PHE A 248 -9.30 12.76 13.98
C PHE A 248 -9.18 11.23 14.02
N LEU A 249 -7.94 10.73 13.86
CA LEU A 249 -7.61 9.32 13.94
C LEU A 249 -8.01 8.72 15.30
N LYS A 250 -7.45 9.28 16.37
CA LYS A 250 -7.51 8.70 17.71
C LYS A 250 -8.90 8.78 18.33
N SER A 251 -9.64 9.85 18.03
CA SER A 251 -10.94 10.12 18.67
C SER A 251 -12.11 9.57 17.86
N PHE A 252 -11.96 9.38 16.55
CA PHE A 252 -13.08 8.99 15.69
C PHE A 252 -12.79 7.77 14.81
N VAL A 253 -11.75 7.81 13.96
CA VAL A 253 -11.50 6.74 12.97
C VAL A 253 -11.20 5.40 13.64
N ASP A 254 -10.23 5.37 14.58
CA ASP A 254 -9.81 4.13 15.24
C ASP A 254 -10.92 3.56 16.15
N PRO A 255 -11.64 4.38 16.96
CA PRO A 255 -12.83 3.92 17.68
C PRO A 255 -13.95 3.40 16.78
N LEU A 256 -14.25 4.07 15.66
CA LEU A 256 -15.24 3.59 14.68
C LEU A 256 -14.80 2.26 14.07
N TYR A 257 -13.54 2.15 13.67
CA TYR A 257 -12.96 0.94 13.09
C TYR A 257 -13.09 -0.25 14.03
N LYS A 258 -12.78 -0.04 15.32
CA LYS A 258 -12.93 -1.04 16.38
C LYS A 258 -14.40 -1.42 16.57
N LYS A 259 -15.27 -0.43 16.77
CA LYS A 259 -16.69 -0.66 17.08
C LYS A 259 -17.42 -1.37 15.96
N LEU A 260 -17.17 -0.99 14.71
CA LEU A 260 -17.68 -1.73 13.55
C LEU A 260 -17.18 -3.17 13.54
N GLY A 261 -15.91 -3.43 13.86
CA GLY A 261 -15.36 -4.79 13.96
C GLY A 261 -16.04 -5.66 15.02
N GLU A 262 -16.46 -5.06 16.14
CA GLU A 262 -17.20 -5.73 17.21
C GLU A 262 -18.63 -6.12 16.82
N LEU A 263 -19.23 -5.48 15.79
CA LEU A 263 -20.66 -5.60 15.51
C LEU A 263 -21.15 -6.96 14.97
N GLU A 264 -20.28 -7.88 14.56
CA GLU A 264 -20.74 -9.16 14.00
C GLU A 264 -19.64 -10.23 13.82
N GLY A 265 -18.63 -10.26 14.70
CA GLY A 265 -17.57 -11.28 14.65
C GLY A 265 -16.83 -11.34 13.30
N ALA A 266 -16.64 -10.17 12.68
CA ALA A 266 -15.95 -9.94 11.41
C ALA A 266 -16.15 -11.07 10.38
N VAL A 267 -17.34 -11.17 9.80
CA VAL A 267 -17.54 -12.03 8.62
C VAL A 267 -16.80 -11.38 7.45
N ASN A 268 -15.73 -12.04 7.00
CA ASN A 268 -14.92 -11.58 5.88
C ASN A 268 -15.09 -12.49 4.69
N PRO A 269 -15.12 -11.93 3.48
CA PRO A 269 -15.14 -12.77 2.30
C PRO A 269 -13.80 -13.49 2.14
N ASP A 270 -13.86 -14.77 1.78
CA ASP A 270 -12.67 -15.61 1.59
C ASP A 270 -11.67 -15.02 0.58
N TYR A 271 -12.13 -14.23 -0.41
CA TYR A 271 -11.24 -13.63 -1.39
C TYR A 271 -10.25 -12.64 -0.76
N LEU A 272 -10.65 -11.88 0.26
CA LEU A 272 -9.75 -10.89 0.89
C LEU A 272 -8.54 -11.54 1.54
N LYS A 273 -8.65 -12.81 1.97
CA LYS A 273 -7.51 -13.58 2.48
C LYS A 273 -6.36 -13.70 1.47
N TYR A 274 -6.68 -13.64 0.18
CA TYR A 274 -5.72 -13.80 -0.92
C TYR A 274 -5.49 -12.51 -1.72
N THR A 275 -6.32 -11.49 -1.52
CA THR A 275 -6.21 -10.20 -2.24
C THR A 275 -5.88 -9.02 -1.33
N SER A 276 -5.67 -9.24 -0.03
CA SER A 276 -5.41 -8.18 0.94
C SER A 276 -4.45 -8.64 2.04
N GLY A 277 -3.46 -7.81 2.36
CA GLY A 277 -2.60 -7.99 3.52
C GLY A 277 -3.27 -7.57 4.83
N TRP A 278 -4.39 -6.85 4.76
CA TRP A 278 -5.15 -6.40 5.92
C TRP A 278 -5.72 -7.58 6.74
N ASN A 279 -5.54 -7.53 8.07
CA ASN A 279 -6.14 -8.45 9.03
C ASN A 279 -7.48 -7.88 9.52
N PRO A 280 -8.62 -8.50 9.17
CA PRO A 280 -9.91 -8.02 9.61
C PRO A 280 -10.19 -8.19 11.11
N GLU A 281 -9.46 -9.08 11.80
CA GLU A 281 -9.63 -9.29 13.24
C GLU A 281 -8.94 -8.19 14.07
N SER A 282 -8.11 -7.35 13.43
CA SER A 282 -7.43 -6.26 14.12
C SER A 282 -8.43 -5.27 14.69
N THR A 283 -8.10 -4.71 15.86
CA THR A 283 -8.98 -3.81 16.62
C THR A 283 -8.59 -2.34 16.50
N SER A 284 -7.48 -2.06 15.83
CA SER A 284 -6.96 -0.72 15.57
C SER A 284 -6.23 -0.74 14.23
N ILE A 285 -6.26 0.37 13.50
CA ILE A 285 -5.46 0.50 12.27
C ILE A 285 -3.95 0.60 12.57
N PHE A 286 -3.58 0.82 13.84
CA PHE A 286 -2.20 0.78 14.35
C PHE A 286 -1.93 -0.46 15.21
N ALA A 287 -2.80 -1.47 15.16
CA ALA A 287 -2.54 -2.73 15.86
C ALA A 287 -1.31 -3.43 15.27
N ALA A 288 -0.51 -4.10 16.13
CA ALA A 288 0.66 -4.85 15.67
C ALA A 288 0.29 -6.00 14.71
N ASP A 289 -0.94 -6.50 14.80
CA ASP A 289 -1.50 -7.52 13.93
C ASP A 289 -2.39 -6.95 12.82
N PHE A 290 -2.37 -5.63 12.56
CA PHE A 290 -3.19 -4.99 11.53
C PHE A 290 -2.94 -5.55 10.13
N LEU A 291 -1.71 -5.94 9.82
CA LEU A 291 -1.36 -6.68 8.60
C LEU A 291 -1.01 -8.12 8.95
N ASN A 292 -1.52 -9.06 8.15
CA ASN A 292 -1.15 -10.46 8.24
C ASN A 292 0.21 -10.70 7.57
N PRO A 293 1.29 -10.97 8.31
CA PRO A 293 2.62 -11.14 7.72
C PRO A 293 2.71 -12.34 6.77
N TYR A 294 1.92 -13.40 7.00
CA TYR A 294 1.90 -14.60 6.16
C TYR A 294 1.28 -14.38 4.77
N TYR A 295 0.64 -13.22 4.54
CA TYR A 295 0.16 -12.83 3.23
C TYR A 295 1.33 -12.59 2.26
N PHE A 296 2.44 -12.04 2.77
CA PHE A 296 3.59 -11.60 1.98
C PHE A 296 4.68 -12.67 1.82
N THR A 297 4.42 -13.91 2.28
CA THR A 297 5.39 -15.00 2.32
C THR A 297 4.86 -16.29 1.71
N GLU A 298 5.75 -17.13 1.20
CA GLU A 298 5.35 -18.50 0.82
C GLU A 298 5.10 -19.36 2.06
N LEU A 299 5.80 -19.07 3.17
CA LEU A 299 5.59 -19.68 4.48
C LEU A 299 4.13 -19.56 4.95
N LYS A 300 3.55 -20.66 5.42
CA LYS A 300 2.19 -20.70 5.97
C LYS A 300 2.23 -20.69 7.49
N LYS A 301 1.22 -20.07 8.12
CA LYS A 301 1.10 -19.97 9.59
C LYS A 301 1.18 -21.32 10.30
N GLY A 302 0.67 -22.40 9.71
CA GLY A 302 0.74 -23.74 10.28
C GLY A 302 2.12 -24.40 10.22
N ASP A 303 3.01 -23.89 9.36
CA ASP A 303 4.37 -24.40 9.19
C ASP A 303 5.38 -23.59 10.03
N ASP A 304 5.00 -22.42 10.55
CA ASP A 304 5.88 -21.59 11.39
C ASP A 304 5.94 -22.12 12.83
N SER A 305 7.11 -22.02 13.44
CA SER A 305 7.35 -22.47 14.81
C SER A 305 8.52 -21.72 15.43
N LYS A 306 8.63 -21.77 16.76
CA LYS A 306 9.76 -21.18 17.47
C LYS A 306 11.06 -21.86 17.05
N GLU A 307 11.04 -23.18 16.88
CA GLU A 307 12.19 -23.99 16.48
C GLU A 307 12.64 -23.65 15.05
N LEU A 308 11.69 -23.46 14.13
CA LEU A 308 11.98 -22.98 12.77
C LEU A 308 12.66 -21.60 12.78
N ARG A 309 12.13 -20.70 13.59
CA ARG A 309 12.65 -19.34 13.74
C ARG A 309 14.07 -19.32 14.30
N GLU A 310 14.36 -20.14 15.31
CA GLU A 310 15.71 -20.25 15.89
C GLU A 310 16.71 -20.87 14.90
N LEU A 311 16.27 -21.83 14.08
CA LEU A 311 17.07 -22.34 12.96
C LEU A 311 17.37 -21.23 11.95
N GLY A 312 16.35 -20.46 11.55
CA GLY A 312 16.47 -19.29 10.68
C GLY A 312 17.44 -18.24 11.22
N LYS A 313 17.30 -17.92 12.51
CA LYS A 313 18.20 -17.03 13.23
C LYS A 313 19.63 -17.56 13.15
N THR A 314 19.86 -18.83 13.47
CA THR A 314 21.21 -19.42 13.37
C THR A 314 21.80 -19.23 11.97
N LEU A 315 21.03 -19.53 10.91
CA LEU A 315 21.48 -19.36 9.52
C LEU A 315 21.77 -17.90 9.15
N PHE A 316 20.96 -16.97 9.65
CA PHE A 316 21.10 -15.54 9.36
C PHE A 316 22.44 -14.94 9.81
N TYR A 317 22.98 -15.40 10.94
CA TYR A 317 24.24 -14.91 11.48
C TYR A 317 25.47 -15.71 11.04
N ASP A 318 25.29 -16.93 10.52
CA ASP A 318 26.40 -17.83 10.20
C ASP A 318 26.95 -17.59 8.78
N PRO A 319 28.25 -17.28 8.62
CA PRO A 319 28.85 -17.10 7.30
C PRO A 319 28.87 -18.35 6.41
N ILE A 320 28.52 -19.53 6.93
CA ILE A 320 28.40 -20.79 6.17
C ILE A 320 27.52 -20.66 4.91
N VAL A 321 26.60 -19.69 4.91
CA VAL A 321 25.70 -19.37 3.79
C VAL A 321 26.38 -18.61 2.64
N SER A 322 27.62 -18.17 2.79
CA SER A 322 28.42 -17.54 1.74
C SER A 322 29.51 -18.46 1.20
N ASN A 323 30.06 -18.14 0.03
CA ASN A 323 31.07 -18.96 -0.63
C ASN A 323 32.31 -19.21 0.26
N GLU A 324 33.04 -18.13 0.60
CA GLU A 324 34.29 -18.17 1.35
C GLU A 324 34.10 -18.06 2.88
N GLY A 325 32.86 -18.14 3.38
CA GLY A 325 32.59 -18.02 4.81
C GLY A 325 32.88 -16.63 5.38
N LYS A 326 32.81 -15.58 4.55
CA LYS A 326 33.16 -14.19 4.92
C LYS A 326 31.97 -13.31 5.26
N LEU A 327 30.80 -13.61 4.69
CA LEU A 327 29.59 -12.82 4.86
C LEU A 327 28.45 -13.70 5.37
N SER A 328 27.63 -13.12 6.24
CA SER A 328 26.30 -13.60 6.59
C SER A 328 25.28 -12.49 6.36
N CYS A 329 24.00 -12.77 6.52
CA CYS A 329 22.97 -11.73 6.39
C CYS A 329 23.21 -10.61 7.40
N ALA A 330 23.64 -10.97 8.61
CA ALA A 330 23.98 -10.04 9.68
C ALA A 330 25.21 -9.17 9.40
N SER A 331 26.06 -9.52 8.42
CA SER A 331 27.19 -8.66 8.02
C SER A 331 26.71 -7.33 7.43
N CYS A 332 25.59 -7.32 6.72
CA CYS A 332 24.97 -6.13 6.13
C CYS A 332 23.73 -5.66 6.90
N HIS A 333 23.09 -6.54 7.67
CA HIS A 333 21.87 -6.26 8.42
C HIS A 333 22.11 -6.46 9.92
N ASN A 334 22.82 -5.51 10.53
CA ASN A 334 23.24 -5.56 11.92
C ASN A 334 22.09 -5.12 12.87
N PRO A 335 21.68 -5.96 13.84
CA PRO A 335 20.63 -5.63 14.82
C PRO A 335 20.87 -4.31 15.58
N ASP A 336 22.11 -4.01 15.96
CA ASP A 336 22.48 -2.80 16.70
C ASP A 336 22.33 -1.51 15.87
N LYS A 337 22.14 -1.65 14.55
CA LYS A 337 21.92 -0.57 13.59
C LYS A 337 20.55 -0.68 12.91
N GLY A 338 19.56 -1.21 13.66
CA GLY A 338 18.20 -1.40 13.14
C GLY A 338 18.16 -2.33 11.92
N PHE A 339 18.99 -3.38 11.89
CA PHE A 339 19.14 -4.30 10.75
C PHE A 339 19.58 -3.62 9.44
N THR A 340 20.45 -2.61 9.55
CA THR A 340 21.25 -2.04 8.45
C THR A 340 22.74 -2.22 8.75
N ASP A 341 23.63 -1.68 7.91
CA ASP A 341 25.08 -1.64 8.18
C ASP A 341 25.61 -0.24 8.54
N GLY A 342 24.77 0.79 8.45
CA GLY A 342 25.11 2.18 8.76
C GLY A 342 26.17 2.79 7.86
N VAL A 343 26.30 2.33 6.61
CA VAL A 343 27.21 2.91 5.60
C VAL A 343 26.46 3.27 4.31
N PRO A 344 27.01 4.16 3.46
CA PRO A 344 26.35 4.53 2.21
C PRO A 344 26.04 3.33 1.31
N LYS A 345 27.00 2.40 1.18
CA LYS A 345 26.87 1.16 0.40
C LYS A 345 27.63 0.05 1.10
N SER A 346 27.03 -1.14 1.21
CA SER A 346 27.63 -2.28 1.90
C SER A 346 28.93 -2.72 1.22
N LEU A 347 29.87 -3.24 2.01
CA LEU A 347 31.07 -3.86 1.46
C LEU A 347 30.69 -5.12 0.68
N SER A 348 31.31 -5.27 -0.49
CA SER A 348 31.19 -6.48 -1.29
C SER A 348 32.07 -7.59 -0.71
N ASN A 349 31.80 -8.85 -1.07
CA ASN A 349 32.75 -9.94 -0.86
C ASN A 349 34.06 -9.74 -1.64
N ILE A 350 34.06 -8.88 -2.67
CA ILE A 350 35.22 -8.53 -3.48
C ILE A 350 35.96 -7.39 -2.78
N GLN A 351 37.22 -7.64 -2.45
CA GLN A 351 38.05 -6.68 -1.75
C GLN A 351 38.10 -5.32 -2.48
N GLY A 352 37.81 -4.25 -1.74
CA GLY A 352 37.86 -2.88 -2.25
C GLY A 352 36.64 -2.45 -3.07
N LYS A 353 35.59 -3.27 -3.15
CA LYS A 353 34.32 -2.91 -3.79
C LYS A 353 33.18 -2.79 -2.78
N THR A 354 32.15 -2.05 -3.18
CA THR A 354 30.84 -2.03 -2.50
C THR A 354 29.79 -2.60 -3.42
N VAL A 355 28.65 -3.01 -2.86
CA VAL A 355 27.43 -3.22 -3.64
C VAL A 355 26.91 -1.89 -4.19
N LEU A 356 25.88 -1.94 -5.05
CA LEU A 356 25.35 -0.76 -5.74
C LEU A 356 24.61 0.22 -4.82
N ARG A 357 23.91 -0.30 -3.79
CA ARG A 357 22.93 0.45 -2.98
C ARG A 357 23.20 0.34 -1.48
N ASN A 358 22.62 1.25 -0.71
CA ASN A 358 22.52 1.16 0.73
C ASN A 358 21.75 -0.11 1.15
N ALA A 359 22.08 -0.70 2.30
CA ALA A 359 21.32 -1.84 2.84
C ALA A 359 20.07 -1.34 3.60
N PRO A 360 18.85 -1.63 3.11
CA PRO A 360 17.63 -1.22 3.81
C PRO A 360 17.48 -2.03 5.11
N THR A 361 16.71 -1.49 6.06
CA THR A 361 16.36 -2.22 7.30
C THR A 361 15.57 -3.50 7.00
N LEU A 362 15.80 -4.54 7.80
CA LEU A 362 14.93 -5.73 7.82
C LEU A 362 13.79 -5.63 8.83
N LEU A 363 13.76 -4.59 9.68
CA LEU A 363 12.64 -4.35 10.58
C LEU A 363 11.39 -4.03 9.74
N ASN A 364 10.32 -4.79 9.96
CA ASN A 364 9.06 -4.72 9.20
C ASN A 364 9.19 -5.04 7.71
N ALA A 365 10.33 -5.58 7.23
CA ALA A 365 10.55 -5.82 5.81
C ALA A 365 9.63 -6.88 5.19
N VAL A 366 8.98 -7.71 6.00
CA VAL A 366 7.97 -8.68 5.54
C VAL A 366 6.73 -8.00 4.94
N TYR A 367 6.42 -6.75 5.31
CA TYR A 367 5.25 -6.05 4.79
C TYR A 367 5.58 -5.36 3.46
N ALA A 368 5.72 -6.16 2.41
CA ALA A 368 5.92 -5.70 1.05
C ALA A 368 5.37 -6.72 0.05
N ASP A 369 4.66 -6.25 -0.96
CA ASP A 369 4.33 -7.02 -2.16
C ASP A 369 5.61 -7.32 -2.97
N ARG A 370 6.56 -6.36 -3.00
CA ARG A 370 7.82 -6.50 -3.74
C ARG A 370 9.05 -5.99 -2.99
N TYR A 371 10.19 -6.64 -3.26
CA TYR A 371 11.43 -6.49 -2.52
C TYR A 371 12.53 -5.83 -3.36
N PHE A 372 13.57 -5.34 -2.67
CA PHE A 372 14.59 -4.41 -3.17
C PHE A 372 14.07 -3.02 -3.53
N TYR A 373 14.99 -2.05 -3.65
CA TYR A 373 14.69 -0.68 -4.08
C TYR A 373 14.13 -0.58 -5.52
N ASP A 374 14.40 -1.56 -6.40
CA ASP A 374 13.93 -1.58 -7.79
C ASP A 374 12.77 -2.57 -8.02
N LEU A 375 12.17 -3.06 -6.94
CA LEU A 375 11.05 -4.01 -6.93
C LEU A 375 11.35 -5.35 -7.63
N ARG A 376 12.61 -5.72 -7.93
CA ARG A 376 12.91 -6.89 -8.80
C ARG A 376 12.52 -8.26 -8.24
N ALA A 377 12.20 -8.37 -6.96
CA ALA A 377 11.82 -9.65 -6.32
C ALA A 377 10.36 -9.62 -5.83
N PHE A 378 9.64 -10.73 -6.05
CA PHE A 378 8.21 -10.92 -5.78
C PHE A 378 7.93 -11.64 -4.45
N SER A 379 8.96 -12.12 -3.75
CA SER A 379 8.85 -12.75 -2.44
C SER A 379 10.13 -12.58 -1.63
N LEU A 380 10.06 -12.76 -0.30
CA LEU A 380 11.25 -12.78 0.56
C LEU A 380 12.19 -13.93 0.16
N GLU A 381 11.63 -15.08 -0.21
CA GLU A 381 12.37 -16.25 -0.67
C GLU A 381 13.18 -15.94 -1.94
N GLN A 382 12.56 -15.24 -2.90
CA GLN A 382 13.26 -14.78 -4.10
C GLN A 382 14.29 -13.68 -3.79
N GLN A 383 14.00 -12.79 -2.85
CA GLN A 383 14.94 -11.78 -2.39
C GLN A 383 16.22 -12.43 -1.84
N ALA A 384 16.08 -13.42 -0.96
CA ALA A 384 17.20 -14.18 -0.41
C ALA A 384 17.97 -14.93 -1.51
N GLU A 385 17.26 -15.52 -2.48
CA GLU A 385 17.88 -16.17 -3.64
C GLU A 385 18.77 -15.21 -4.45
N HIS A 386 18.31 -13.98 -4.70
CA HIS A 386 19.10 -12.98 -5.41
C HIS A 386 20.41 -12.66 -4.68
N VAL A 387 20.39 -12.52 -3.35
CA VAL A 387 21.59 -12.26 -2.53
C VAL A 387 22.56 -13.45 -2.55
N ILE A 388 22.04 -14.68 -2.45
CA ILE A 388 22.82 -15.92 -2.48
C ILE A 388 23.65 -16.02 -3.77
N PHE A 389 23.01 -15.75 -4.91
CA PHE A 389 23.65 -15.86 -6.23
C PHE A 389 24.46 -14.61 -6.65
N ASN A 390 24.26 -13.47 -5.99
CA ASN A 390 24.95 -12.24 -6.39
C ASN A 390 26.45 -12.36 -6.17
N HIS A 391 27.22 -12.10 -7.24
CA HIS A 391 28.67 -12.16 -7.25
C HIS A 391 29.31 -11.18 -6.26
N ASP A 392 28.71 -10.01 -6.04
CA ASP A 392 29.24 -9.01 -5.12
C ASP A 392 28.82 -9.27 -3.65
N GLU A 393 27.90 -10.20 -3.40
CA GLU A 393 27.36 -10.53 -2.06
C GLU A 393 27.79 -11.94 -1.62
N PHE A 394 26.92 -12.95 -1.61
CA PHE A 394 27.30 -14.28 -1.10
C PHE A 394 28.07 -15.14 -2.12
N ASN A 395 27.89 -14.86 -3.42
CA ASN A 395 28.60 -15.48 -4.55
C ASN A 395 28.68 -17.01 -4.48
N THR A 396 27.54 -17.64 -4.18
CA THR A 396 27.44 -19.09 -3.99
C THR A 396 26.15 -19.61 -4.63
N ALA A 397 25.91 -20.92 -4.52
CA ALA A 397 24.65 -21.54 -4.91
C ALA A 397 24.02 -22.30 -3.74
N TYR A 398 22.71 -22.55 -3.83
CA TYR A 398 22.02 -23.42 -2.87
C TYR A 398 22.65 -24.80 -2.73
N SER A 399 23.16 -25.40 -3.81
CA SER A 399 23.83 -26.71 -3.75
C SER A 399 24.99 -26.73 -2.76
N ASP A 400 25.77 -25.65 -2.73
CA ASP A 400 26.99 -25.57 -1.95
C ASP A 400 26.65 -25.28 -0.48
N ILE A 401 25.72 -24.36 -0.23
CA ILE A 401 25.18 -24.10 1.12
C ILE A 401 24.60 -25.39 1.71
N LEU A 402 23.71 -26.07 0.97
CA LEU A 402 23.08 -27.30 1.46
C LEU A 402 24.09 -28.43 1.66
N SER A 403 25.15 -28.50 0.86
CA SER A 403 26.23 -29.47 1.07
C SER A 403 27.01 -29.19 2.35
N LYS A 404 27.33 -27.93 2.63
CA LYS A 404 27.97 -27.49 3.89
C LYS A 404 27.08 -27.82 5.10
N LEU A 405 25.79 -27.47 5.03
CA LEU A 405 24.82 -27.72 6.11
C LEU A 405 24.57 -29.21 6.37
N LYS A 406 24.63 -30.07 5.33
CA LYS A 406 24.52 -31.52 5.49
C LYS A 406 25.76 -32.15 6.11
N ALA A 407 26.93 -31.59 5.83
CA ALA A 407 28.20 -32.07 6.37
C ALA A 407 28.42 -31.65 7.83
N ASP A 408 27.75 -30.59 8.28
CA ASP A 408 27.76 -30.14 9.67
C ASP A 408 26.71 -30.91 10.49
N GLU A 409 27.16 -31.72 11.45
CA GLU A 409 26.28 -32.55 12.30
C GLU A 409 25.29 -31.70 13.11
N THR A 410 25.70 -30.50 13.54
CA THR A 410 24.84 -29.60 14.33
C THR A 410 23.68 -29.08 13.47
N TYR A 411 23.97 -28.67 12.23
CA TYR A 411 22.91 -28.25 11.31
C TYR A 411 22.03 -29.40 10.88
N ALA A 412 22.59 -30.56 10.53
CA ALA A 412 21.81 -31.74 10.18
C ALA A 412 20.80 -32.10 11.29
N ASP A 413 21.22 -32.06 12.56
CA ASP A 413 20.34 -32.31 13.71
C ASP A 413 19.31 -31.20 13.92
N LYS A 414 19.68 -29.92 13.80
CA LYS A 414 18.73 -28.80 13.91
C LYS A 414 17.64 -28.86 12.84
N PHE A 415 18.01 -29.12 11.58
CA PHE A 415 17.05 -29.30 10.48
C PHE A 415 16.16 -30.52 10.73
N LYS A 416 16.74 -31.63 11.20
CA LYS A 416 15.98 -32.85 11.51
C LYS A 416 14.99 -32.66 12.64
N ALA A 417 15.32 -31.86 13.65
CA ALA A 417 14.42 -31.54 14.74
C ALA A 417 13.16 -30.78 14.28
N VAL A 418 13.30 -29.91 13.26
CA VAL A 418 12.19 -29.10 12.73
C VAL A 418 11.39 -29.86 11.67
N PHE A 419 12.05 -30.53 10.72
CA PHE A 419 11.40 -31.08 9.52
C PHE A 419 11.45 -32.61 9.39
N GLY A 420 12.12 -33.31 10.31
CA GLY A 420 12.26 -34.77 10.25
C GLY A 420 13.43 -35.26 9.39
N LYS A 421 13.29 -36.43 8.75
CA LYS A 421 14.40 -37.03 7.96
C LYS A 421 14.62 -36.26 6.64
N ASP A 422 15.86 -36.26 6.17
CA ASP A 422 16.28 -35.63 4.90
C ASP A 422 15.91 -34.13 4.80
N ALA A 423 15.92 -33.46 5.96
CA ALA A 423 15.39 -32.12 6.16
C ALA A 423 16.19 -30.97 5.52
N VAL A 424 17.47 -31.18 5.17
CA VAL A 424 18.31 -30.12 4.61
C VAL A 424 18.03 -29.96 3.11
N THR A 425 17.00 -29.16 2.80
CA THR A 425 16.53 -28.85 1.44
C THR A 425 16.49 -27.35 1.21
N ARG A 426 16.44 -26.91 -0.06
CA ARG A 426 16.29 -25.49 -0.43
C ARG A 426 15.02 -24.88 0.18
N GLU A 427 13.91 -25.62 0.13
CA GLU A 427 12.62 -25.18 0.66
C GLU A 427 12.71 -24.94 2.18
N ASN A 428 13.24 -25.91 2.93
CA ASN A 428 13.35 -25.83 4.38
C ASN A 428 14.34 -24.75 4.84
N PHE A 429 15.44 -24.58 4.10
CA PHE A 429 16.37 -23.47 4.32
C PHE A 429 15.68 -22.11 4.14
N SER A 430 14.90 -21.95 3.08
CA SER A 430 14.18 -20.70 2.78
C SER A 430 13.09 -20.43 3.84
N LYS A 431 12.30 -21.44 4.20
CA LYS A 431 11.30 -21.37 5.28
C LYS A 431 11.92 -20.92 6.61
N ALA A 432 13.10 -21.44 6.96
CA ALA A 432 13.79 -21.05 8.17
C ALA A 432 14.20 -19.57 8.14
N LEU A 433 14.89 -19.12 7.08
CA LEU A 433 15.27 -17.71 6.94
C LEU A 433 14.08 -16.76 6.97
N VAL A 434 13.01 -17.09 6.23
CA VAL A 434 11.79 -16.28 6.17
C VAL A 434 11.10 -16.23 7.52
N SER A 435 10.99 -17.34 8.25
CA SER A 435 10.45 -17.36 9.62
C SER A 435 11.20 -16.38 10.55
N TYR A 436 12.53 -16.30 10.43
CA TYR A 436 13.31 -15.34 11.21
C TYR A 436 13.09 -13.89 10.75
N VAL A 437 13.24 -13.58 9.46
CA VAL A 437 13.07 -12.21 8.95
C VAL A 437 11.65 -11.70 9.20
N MET A 438 10.63 -12.54 8.99
CA MET A 438 9.24 -12.23 9.31
C MET A 438 9.04 -11.91 10.80
N SER A 439 9.84 -12.48 11.70
CA SER A 439 9.73 -12.20 13.14
C SER A 439 10.26 -10.82 13.55
N LEU A 440 10.97 -10.13 12.66
CA LEU A 440 11.54 -8.79 12.87
C LEU A 440 10.47 -7.70 12.72
N GLN A 441 9.35 -7.82 13.44
CA GLN A 441 8.23 -6.88 13.41
C GLN A 441 8.35 -5.86 14.54
N SER A 442 7.92 -4.63 14.30
CA SER A 442 8.10 -3.49 15.19
C SER A 442 6.94 -2.50 15.03
N PHE A 443 5.99 -2.59 15.96
CA PHE A 443 4.78 -1.75 16.06
C PHE A 443 4.51 -1.30 17.51
N SER A 444 5.56 -1.09 18.29
CA SER A 444 5.51 -0.67 19.70
C SER A 444 6.26 0.65 19.94
N SER A 445 6.38 1.49 18.91
CA SER A 445 7.00 2.81 19.04
C SER A 445 6.19 3.72 19.97
N GLN A 446 6.77 4.87 20.35
CA GLN A 446 6.06 5.85 21.18
C GLN A 446 4.78 6.32 20.47
N PHE A 447 4.85 6.54 19.16
CA PHE A 447 3.71 6.92 18.34
C PHE A 447 2.63 5.84 18.34
N ASP A 448 3.01 4.58 18.10
CA ASP A 448 2.06 3.45 18.07
C ASP A 448 1.30 3.30 19.39
N LYS A 449 2.02 3.36 20.52
CA LYS A 449 1.43 3.29 21.87
C LYS A 449 0.48 4.45 22.14
N TYR A 450 0.82 5.65 21.66
CA TYR A 450 -0.02 6.83 21.83
C TYR A 450 -1.34 6.73 21.04
N ILE A 451 -1.29 6.23 19.80
CA ILE A 451 -2.50 6.02 18.97
C ILE A 451 -3.41 4.97 19.62
N ARG A 452 -2.86 3.83 20.06
CA ARG A 452 -3.64 2.75 20.70
C ARG A 452 -4.12 3.08 22.12
N GLY A 453 -3.78 4.25 22.66
CA GLY A 453 -4.14 4.65 24.02
C GLY A 453 -3.37 3.90 25.12
N GLU A 454 -2.31 3.17 24.77
CA GLU A 454 -1.37 2.53 25.71
C GLU A 454 -0.49 3.58 26.43
N GLN A 455 -0.35 4.76 25.82
CA GLN A 455 0.29 5.94 26.38
C GLN A 455 -0.69 7.13 26.35
N ALA A 456 -0.83 7.81 27.49
CA ALA A 456 -1.81 8.89 27.65
C ALA A 456 -1.48 10.13 26.80
N ASP A 457 -0.21 10.50 26.71
CA ASP A 457 0.25 11.71 26.02
C ASP A 457 1.51 11.46 25.19
N ILE A 458 1.82 12.35 24.26
CA ILE A 458 3.03 12.35 23.41
C ILE A 458 3.51 13.80 23.27
N PRO A 459 4.81 14.07 23.09
CA PRO A 459 5.31 15.45 22.98
C PRO A 459 4.57 16.25 21.90
N ALA A 460 4.39 17.55 22.14
CA ALA A 460 3.57 18.41 21.29
C ALA A 460 4.15 18.55 19.87
N GLU A 461 5.47 18.59 19.76
CA GLU A 461 6.23 18.57 18.52
C GLU A 461 5.95 17.32 17.67
N VAL A 462 5.72 16.16 18.29
CA VAL A 462 5.35 14.93 17.56
C VAL A 462 3.94 15.05 17.00
N LYS A 463 3.01 15.69 17.74
CA LYS A 463 1.64 15.92 17.26
C LYS A 463 1.62 16.87 16.07
N ARG A 464 2.35 17.99 16.17
CA ARG A 464 2.51 18.95 15.06
C ARG A 464 3.20 18.30 13.87
N GLY A 465 4.28 17.55 14.11
CA GLY A 465 5.02 16.81 13.09
C GLY A 465 4.17 15.81 12.32
N PHE A 466 3.30 15.04 13.00
CA PHE A 466 2.38 14.14 12.31
C PHE A 466 1.37 14.88 11.43
N ASN A 467 0.80 15.98 11.92
CA ASN A 467 -0.16 16.78 11.15
C ASN A 467 0.51 17.47 9.95
N LEU A 468 1.76 17.91 10.08
CA LEU A 468 2.57 18.40 8.96
C LEU A 468 2.83 17.29 7.95
N PHE A 469 3.30 16.13 8.41
CA PHE A 469 3.62 14.95 7.58
C PHE A 469 2.41 14.51 6.74
N ALA A 470 1.22 14.50 7.33
CA ALA A 470 -0.02 14.08 6.68
C ALA A 470 -0.82 15.22 6.03
N GLY A 471 -0.33 16.46 6.11
CA GLY A 471 -0.96 17.67 5.59
C GLY A 471 0.02 18.43 4.72
N LYS A 472 0.42 19.64 5.14
CA LYS A 472 1.25 20.58 4.36
C LYS A 472 2.51 19.95 3.72
N ALA A 473 3.19 19.03 4.40
CA ALA A 473 4.41 18.41 3.88
C ALA A 473 4.15 17.26 2.88
N ASN A 474 2.88 16.86 2.68
CA ASN A 474 2.42 15.84 1.74
C ASN A 474 3.14 14.47 1.81
N CYS A 475 3.88 14.18 2.87
CA CYS A 475 4.68 12.95 2.96
C CYS A 475 3.80 11.68 3.02
N ALA A 476 2.60 11.79 3.61
CA ALA A 476 1.66 10.68 3.75
C ALA A 476 0.96 10.27 2.43
N THR A 477 1.18 10.97 1.31
CA THR A 477 0.67 10.55 -0.01
C THR A 477 1.50 9.42 -0.62
N CYS A 478 2.73 9.20 -0.16
CA CYS A 478 3.58 8.06 -0.55
C CYS A 478 3.91 7.15 0.65
N HIS A 479 4.02 7.69 1.86
CA HIS A 479 4.36 6.93 3.07
C HIS A 479 3.12 6.58 3.90
N PHE A 480 2.34 5.63 3.43
CA PHE A 480 1.01 5.31 3.97
C PHE A 480 1.05 4.67 5.36
N MET A 481 0.10 5.07 6.21
CA MET A 481 -0.14 4.45 7.52
C MET A 481 -0.71 3.01 7.38
N PRO A 482 -0.41 2.10 8.32
CA PRO A 482 0.45 2.28 9.49
C PRO A 482 1.91 1.89 9.25
N THR A 483 2.28 1.31 8.10
CA THR A 483 3.66 0.88 7.82
C THR A 483 4.59 2.05 7.51
N PHE A 484 4.03 3.22 7.19
CA PHE A 484 4.71 4.42 6.70
C PHE A 484 5.64 4.12 5.51
N SER A 485 5.16 3.27 4.61
CA SER A 485 5.82 2.84 3.37
C SER A 485 4.86 3.02 2.19
N GLY A 486 5.34 2.84 0.97
CA GLY A 486 4.47 2.83 -0.22
C GLY A 486 3.64 1.55 -0.37
N LEU A 487 3.16 0.96 0.72
CA LEU A 487 2.26 -0.20 0.66
C LEU A 487 0.82 0.31 0.63
N VAL A 488 0.16 0.20 -0.52
CA VAL A 488 -1.04 1.01 -0.85
C VAL A 488 -2.27 0.56 -0.04
N PRO A 489 -2.92 1.47 0.71
CA PRO A 489 -4.16 1.18 1.43
C PRO A 489 -5.38 1.11 0.49
N PRO A 490 -6.51 0.53 0.93
CA PRO A 490 -6.71 -0.18 2.20
C PRO A 490 -6.40 -1.68 2.12
N PHE A 491 -5.96 -2.19 0.95
CA PHE A 491 -5.71 -3.62 0.74
C PHE A 491 -4.28 -4.04 1.08
N TYR A 492 -3.32 -3.12 1.02
CA TYR A 492 -1.92 -3.37 1.35
C TYR A 492 -1.32 -4.55 0.57
N ASN A 493 -1.62 -4.61 -0.73
CA ASN A 493 -1.25 -5.71 -1.63
C ASN A 493 -0.38 -5.24 -2.83
N GLU A 494 0.07 -3.99 -2.80
CA GLU A 494 0.83 -3.38 -3.89
C GLU A 494 1.84 -2.39 -3.31
N ASN A 495 3.06 -2.39 -3.84
CA ASN A 495 4.06 -1.38 -3.52
C ASN A 495 4.19 -0.32 -4.63
N GLU A 496 4.12 0.94 -4.23
CA GLU A 496 4.46 2.09 -5.05
C GLU A 496 5.98 2.31 -5.14
N SER A 497 6.35 3.05 -6.19
CA SER A 497 7.72 3.44 -6.48
C SER A 497 7.74 4.83 -7.09
N GLU A 498 8.60 5.69 -6.58
CA GLU A 498 8.65 7.12 -6.93
C GLU A 498 9.87 7.48 -7.75
N ILE A 499 9.72 8.53 -8.56
CA ILE A 499 10.82 9.20 -9.24
C ILE A 499 10.98 10.56 -8.57
N LEU A 500 12.02 10.70 -7.75
CA LEU A 500 12.26 11.92 -6.96
C LEU A 500 13.41 12.78 -7.50
N GLY A 501 14.23 12.23 -8.42
CA GLY A 501 15.46 12.89 -8.85
C GLY A 501 16.54 12.96 -7.76
N VAL A 502 16.71 11.88 -6.99
CA VAL A 502 17.71 11.77 -5.90
C VAL A 502 19.11 12.14 -6.41
N LEU A 503 19.82 12.94 -5.61
CA LEU A 503 21.17 13.41 -5.93
C LEU A 503 22.22 12.34 -5.62
N ASP A 504 23.32 12.37 -6.36
CA ASP A 504 24.48 11.51 -6.09
C ASP A 504 25.25 11.93 -4.83
N ASP A 505 25.29 13.23 -4.54
CA ASP A 505 25.90 13.85 -3.38
C ASP A 505 25.20 15.19 -3.08
N PRO A 506 24.40 15.29 -1.99
CA PRO A 506 23.66 16.51 -1.67
C PRO A 506 24.55 17.70 -1.27
N LYS A 507 25.86 17.49 -1.07
CA LYS A 507 26.81 18.54 -0.63
C LYS A 507 27.56 19.18 -1.79
N LYS A 508 27.31 18.72 -3.02
CA LYS A 508 27.96 19.21 -4.24
C LYS A 508 26.96 19.94 -5.14
N ALA A 509 27.45 20.44 -6.27
CA ALA A 509 26.59 20.94 -7.33
C ALA A 509 25.58 19.84 -7.72
N PRO A 510 24.27 20.13 -7.80
CA PRO A 510 23.24 19.13 -8.02
C PRO A 510 23.53 18.26 -9.25
N ARG A 511 23.54 16.95 -9.03
CA ARG A 511 23.65 15.94 -10.08
C ARG A 511 22.80 14.73 -9.71
N LEU A 512 22.06 14.23 -10.68
CA LEU A 512 21.25 13.02 -10.49
C LEU A 512 22.13 11.81 -10.22
N ASP A 513 21.66 10.95 -9.34
CA ASP A 513 22.16 9.58 -9.24
C ASP A 513 21.97 8.84 -10.59
N MET A 514 22.92 7.97 -10.91
CA MET A 514 22.95 7.29 -12.21
C MET A 514 22.25 5.92 -12.19
N ASP A 515 21.81 5.44 -11.03
CA ASP A 515 21.07 4.20 -10.90
C ASP A 515 19.67 4.36 -11.52
N MET A 516 19.38 3.54 -12.53
CA MET A 516 18.11 3.59 -13.27
C MET A 516 16.94 2.96 -12.51
N GLY A 517 17.17 2.41 -11.32
CA GLY A 517 16.12 1.88 -10.45
C GLY A 517 15.32 0.77 -11.12
N ARG A 518 13.99 0.86 -11.01
CA ARG A 518 13.03 -0.10 -11.55
C ARG A 518 13.17 -0.31 -13.06
N ASN A 519 13.55 0.70 -13.84
CA ASN A 519 13.75 0.57 -15.28
C ASN A 519 14.86 -0.44 -15.66
N ASP A 520 15.86 -0.66 -14.80
CA ASP A 520 16.93 -1.64 -15.02
C ASP A 520 16.81 -2.92 -14.16
N ASN A 521 15.61 -3.21 -13.64
CA ASN A 521 15.35 -4.33 -12.72
C ASN A 521 15.40 -5.72 -13.38
N LYS A 522 15.70 -5.78 -14.69
CA LYS A 522 15.79 -6.99 -15.54
C LYS A 522 14.48 -7.76 -15.75
N ILE A 523 13.33 -7.15 -15.43
CA ILE A 523 12.01 -7.71 -15.75
C ILE A 523 11.54 -7.09 -17.06
N GLN A 524 11.57 -7.88 -18.14
CA GLN A 524 11.28 -7.39 -19.50
C GLN A 524 9.91 -6.70 -19.62
N SER A 525 8.89 -7.21 -18.93
CA SER A 525 7.55 -6.63 -18.92
C SER A 525 7.45 -5.29 -18.16
N GLU A 526 8.53 -4.81 -17.56
CA GLU A 526 8.59 -3.55 -16.80
C GLU A 526 9.62 -2.55 -17.37
N GLN A 527 10.27 -2.89 -18.49
CA GLN A 527 11.21 -1.99 -19.16
C GLN A 527 10.47 -0.87 -19.90
N ALA A 528 10.05 0.14 -19.14
CA ALA A 528 9.31 1.30 -19.63
C ALA A 528 9.96 2.59 -19.12
N TRP A 529 10.02 3.59 -20.00
CA TRP A 529 10.60 4.91 -19.73
C TRP A 529 9.94 5.62 -18.52
N ILE A 530 8.68 5.27 -18.20
CA ILE A 530 7.96 5.79 -17.03
C ILE A 530 8.54 5.34 -15.69
N PHE A 531 9.50 4.40 -15.68
CA PHE A 531 10.18 3.93 -14.47
C PHE A 531 11.66 4.34 -14.40
N GLU A 532 12.10 5.27 -15.26
CA GLU A 532 13.48 5.77 -15.24
C GLU A 532 13.82 6.38 -13.87
N ARG A 533 14.78 5.79 -13.15
CA ARG A 533 15.15 6.17 -11.76
C ARG A 533 13.99 6.09 -10.76
N SER A 534 13.05 5.18 -11.01
CA SER A 534 11.97 4.90 -10.07
C SER A 534 12.44 3.92 -8.98
N PHE A 535 12.16 4.24 -7.71
CA PHE A 535 12.56 3.42 -6.57
C PHE A 535 11.39 3.18 -5.61
N LYS A 536 11.34 1.99 -5.01
CA LYS A 536 10.35 1.63 -3.99
C LYS A 536 10.35 2.67 -2.86
N THR A 537 9.16 3.13 -2.48
CA THR A 537 8.95 3.94 -1.28
C THR A 537 9.14 3.07 -0.03
N THR A 538 10.29 3.18 0.62
CA THR A 538 10.61 2.40 1.82
C THR A 538 9.88 2.89 3.07
N THR A 539 9.81 2.05 4.11
CA THR A 539 9.28 2.48 5.41
C THR A 539 10.17 3.56 6.04
N ILE A 540 9.54 4.53 6.71
CA ILE A 540 10.23 5.49 7.60
C ILE A 540 10.17 5.08 9.08
N ARG A 541 9.61 3.90 9.41
CA ARG A 541 9.75 3.35 10.76
C ARG A 541 11.23 3.08 11.04
N ASN A 542 11.68 3.38 12.24
CA ASN A 542 13.08 3.27 12.66
C ASN A 542 14.08 4.17 11.89
N ILE A 543 13.62 5.18 11.15
CA ILE A 543 14.48 6.05 10.33
C ILE A 543 15.58 6.78 11.13
N GLU A 544 15.37 7.00 12.43
CA GLU A 544 16.38 7.58 13.33
C GLU A 544 17.68 6.77 13.39
N VAL A 545 17.61 5.44 13.22
CA VAL A 545 18.75 4.52 13.44
C VAL A 545 19.18 3.77 12.19
N THR A 546 18.67 4.14 11.01
CA THR A 546 18.91 3.45 9.74
C THR A 546 19.60 4.33 8.69
N GLY A 547 20.15 5.48 9.09
CA GLY A 547 20.97 6.30 8.19
C GLY A 547 22.26 5.60 7.75
N PRO A 548 22.92 6.05 6.66
CA PRO A 548 22.51 7.16 5.80
C PRO A 548 21.33 6.80 4.86
N TYR A 549 20.73 7.81 4.25
CA TYR A 549 19.40 7.73 3.62
C TYR A 549 19.43 7.67 2.09
N PHE A 550 18.28 7.30 1.52
CA PHE A 550 18.04 6.96 0.10
C PHE A 550 18.76 5.70 -0.37
N HIS A 551 18.42 5.23 -1.59
CA HIS A 551 18.96 4.00 -2.18
C HIS A 551 20.48 4.03 -2.35
N ASN A 552 21.09 5.21 -2.47
CA ASN A 552 22.52 5.40 -2.64
C ASN A 552 23.26 5.76 -1.34
N GLY A 553 22.54 6.00 -0.24
CA GLY A 553 23.12 6.35 1.06
C GLY A 553 23.86 7.69 1.08
N ALA A 554 23.51 8.64 0.20
CA ALA A 554 24.23 9.90 0.04
C ALA A 554 23.92 10.94 1.13
N TYR A 555 22.79 10.79 1.83
CA TYR A 555 22.27 11.77 2.78
C TYR A 555 22.55 11.30 4.21
N SER A 556 23.29 12.08 4.98
CA SER A 556 23.81 11.70 6.30
C SER A 556 22.86 12.05 7.45
N THR A 557 21.94 12.98 7.25
CA THR A 557 21.06 13.52 8.31
C THR A 557 19.62 13.60 7.84
N LEU A 558 18.66 13.61 8.77
CA LEU A 558 17.25 13.78 8.43
C LEU A 558 16.98 15.19 7.92
N GLU A 559 17.74 16.18 8.39
CA GLU A 559 17.70 17.56 7.92
C GLU A 559 18.01 17.63 6.42
N GLU A 560 19.08 16.96 5.95
CA GLU A 560 19.41 16.87 4.52
C GLU A 560 18.29 16.19 3.70
N VAL A 561 17.59 15.21 4.28
CA VAL A 561 16.45 14.53 3.63
C VAL A 561 15.26 15.48 3.52
N ILE A 562 14.89 16.13 4.63
CA ILE A 562 13.76 17.08 4.66
C ILE A 562 14.02 18.25 3.72
N ASP A 563 15.24 18.78 3.68
CA ASP A 563 15.60 19.85 2.75
C ASP A 563 15.46 19.41 1.28
N PHE A 564 15.77 18.16 0.94
CA PHE A 564 15.57 17.67 -0.43
C PHE A 564 14.09 17.66 -0.84
N TYR A 565 13.20 17.21 0.05
CA TYR A 565 11.76 17.23 -0.21
C TYR A 565 11.18 18.65 -0.20
N ASP A 566 11.61 19.49 0.74
CA ASP A 566 11.18 20.90 0.84
C ASP A 566 11.56 21.73 -0.40
N ASN A 567 12.64 21.34 -1.09
CA ASN A 567 13.08 21.95 -2.34
C ASN A 567 12.47 21.32 -3.62
N GLY A 568 11.47 20.43 -3.51
CA GLY A 568 10.79 19.87 -4.70
C GLY A 568 11.58 18.79 -5.46
N GLY A 569 12.50 18.09 -4.79
CA GLY A 569 13.27 17.01 -5.40
C GLY A 569 14.25 17.46 -6.48
N GLY A 570 14.55 16.58 -7.43
CA GLY A 570 15.51 16.87 -8.50
C GLY A 570 15.08 18.01 -9.43
N GLU A 571 13.80 18.08 -9.79
CA GLU A 571 13.28 19.19 -10.62
C GLU A 571 13.31 20.53 -9.89
N GLY A 572 12.95 20.56 -8.61
CA GLY A 572 12.95 21.80 -7.83
C GLY A 572 14.35 22.38 -7.59
N VAL A 573 15.41 21.58 -7.72
CA VAL A 573 16.81 22.06 -7.77
C VAL A 573 17.33 22.29 -9.20
N GLY A 574 16.45 22.28 -10.21
CA GLY A 574 16.74 22.66 -11.59
C GLY A 574 17.29 21.53 -12.48
N LEU A 575 17.13 20.26 -12.09
CA LEU A 575 17.52 19.11 -12.91
C LEU A 575 16.34 18.66 -13.79
N GLY A 576 16.62 18.17 -14.99
CA GLY A 576 15.58 17.55 -15.82
C GLY A 576 15.30 16.12 -15.36
N VAL A 577 14.13 15.87 -14.77
CA VAL A 577 13.73 14.55 -14.24
C VAL A 577 12.48 14.08 -14.97
N SER A 578 12.63 13.13 -15.89
CA SER A 578 11.48 12.57 -16.61
C SER A 578 10.47 11.93 -15.65
N ASN A 579 9.21 12.41 -15.67
CA ASN A 579 8.11 11.92 -14.83
C ASN A 579 8.38 11.96 -13.32
N GLN A 580 8.95 13.07 -12.81
CA GLN A 580 9.04 13.24 -11.37
C GLN A 580 7.65 13.11 -10.73
N THR A 581 7.54 12.30 -9.68
CA THR A 581 6.27 12.07 -8.97
C THR A 581 6.07 13.01 -7.79
N LEU A 582 7.14 13.68 -7.34
CA LEU A 582 7.10 14.78 -6.38
C LEU A 582 6.89 16.11 -7.12
N SER A 583 6.06 17.00 -6.56
CA SER A 583 5.93 18.36 -7.09
C SER A 583 7.29 19.10 -7.08
N PRO A 584 7.64 19.85 -8.13
CA PRO A 584 8.84 20.67 -8.16
C PRO A 584 8.73 21.91 -7.26
N ASP A 585 7.54 22.25 -6.79
CA ASP A 585 7.30 23.43 -5.94
C ASP A 585 7.88 23.24 -4.54
N ALA A 586 8.50 24.30 -4.03
CA ALA A 586 9.01 24.29 -2.66
C ALA A 586 7.85 24.27 -1.65
N LEU A 587 7.96 23.44 -0.61
CA LEU A 587 6.97 23.35 0.46
C LEU A 587 7.02 24.56 1.41
N ASN A 588 8.13 25.31 1.39
CA ASN A 588 8.38 26.48 2.23
C ASN A 588 8.20 26.17 3.72
N LEU A 589 8.77 25.06 4.16
CA LEU A 589 8.76 24.66 5.57
C LEU A 589 9.69 25.56 6.39
N THR A 590 9.18 26.06 7.51
CA THR A 590 9.97 26.78 8.52
C THR A 590 10.89 25.83 9.28
N ASP A 591 11.93 26.37 9.91
CA ASP A 591 12.85 25.57 10.74
C ASP A 591 12.12 24.82 11.87
N GLU A 592 11.06 25.41 12.44
CA GLU A 592 10.22 24.77 13.45
C GLU A 592 9.43 23.60 12.86
N GLU A 593 8.82 23.78 11.68
CA GLU A 593 8.10 22.70 10.98
C GLU A 593 9.03 21.54 10.61
N LYS A 594 10.25 21.82 10.15
CA LYS A 594 11.28 20.80 9.87
C LYS A 594 11.67 20.04 11.14
N SER A 595 11.87 20.76 12.25
CA SER A 595 12.16 20.16 13.55
C SER A 595 11.02 19.28 14.06
N ASP A 596 9.77 19.73 13.92
CA ASP A 596 8.57 18.97 14.31
C ASP A 596 8.42 17.70 13.47
N LEU A 597 8.63 17.77 12.15
CA LEU A 597 8.67 16.59 11.27
C LEU A 597 9.71 15.58 11.76
N ILE A 598 10.94 16.02 12.03
CA ILE A 598 12.00 15.16 12.54
C ILE A 598 11.63 14.54 13.89
N ALA A 599 10.99 15.29 14.79
CA ALA A 599 10.51 14.77 16.06
C ALA A 599 9.47 13.66 15.84
N PHE A 600 8.53 13.85 14.92
CA PHE A 600 7.59 12.80 14.53
C PHE A 600 8.29 11.56 13.95
N LEU A 601 9.21 11.73 13.00
CA LEU A 601 9.96 10.62 12.41
C LEU A 601 10.70 9.78 13.47
N LYS A 602 11.34 10.43 14.45
CA LYS A 602 12.02 9.75 15.58
C LYS A 602 11.04 9.04 16.51
N SER A 603 9.82 9.53 16.65
CA SER A 603 8.78 8.87 17.47
C SER A 603 8.33 7.51 16.92
N LEU A 604 8.68 7.19 15.66
CA LEU A 604 8.46 5.90 15.00
C LEU A 604 9.56 4.86 15.28
N THR A 605 10.56 5.18 16.10
CA THR A 605 11.62 4.24 16.49
C THR A 605 11.08 3.20 17.49
N ASP A 606 11.26 1.93 17.15
CA ASP A 606 10.98 0.77 17.98
C ASP A 606 11.99 -0.35 17.71
N LEU A 607 12.85 -0.60 18.68
CA LEU A 607 13.86 -1.66 18.64
C LEU A 607 13.51 -2.81 19.58
N SER A 608 12.22 -2.97 19.94
CA SER A 608 11.79 -4.03 20.85
C SER A 608 12.00 -5.43 20.28
N SER A 609 11.92 -5.62 18.96
CA SER A 609 12.22 -6.91 18.30
C SER A 609 13.71 -7.22 18.15
N VAL A 610 14.57 -6.25 18.45
CA VAL A 610 16.03 -6.38 18.46
C VAL A 610 16.53 -6.92 19.82
N ARG A 611 15.80 -6.65 20.91
CA ARG A 611 16.25 -6.83 22.30
C ARG A 611 15.79 -8.13 22.95
#